data_AF-A0A1U7J287-F1
#
_entry.id   AF-A0A1U7J287-F1
#
_cell.length_a   1.000
_cell.length_b   1.000
_cell.length_c   1.000
_cell.angle_alpha   90.00
_cell.angle_beta   90.00
_cell.angle_gamma   90.00
#
_symmetry.space_group_name_H-M   'P 1'
#
loop_
_entity.id
_entity.type
_entity.pdbx_description
1 polymer ?
#
loop_
_entity_poly.entity_id
_entity_poly.type
_entity_poly.pdbx_seq_one_letter_code
_entity_poly.pdbx_strand_id
1 'polypeptide(L)' 'MASSDVGQIFNTFHHLLKDLEPFVDVKEMRLTFDKDGQAFLVAPDFSEPIQADPRIHRLVREEMHQIIAKHRSIRAE' A
#
# COMPACT_ATOMS: atom_id res chain seq x y z
N MET A 1 -3.24 -21.36 10.01
CA MET A 1 -3.40 -20.07 10.71
C MET A 1 -2.91 -19.00 9.74
N ALA A 2 -3.80 -18.40 8.94
CA ALA A 2 -3.40 -17.41 7.94
C ALA A 2 -4.43 -16.27 7.76
N SER A 3 -5.65 -16.42 8.29
CA SER A 3 -6.69 -15.40 8.07
C SER A 3 -6.60 -14.21 9.03
N SER A 4 -5.92 -14.33 10.16
CA SER A 4 -5.82 -13.25 11.15
C SER A 4 -4.83 -12.14 10.76
N ASP A 5 -3.86 -12.44 9.90
CA ASP A 5 -2.85 -11.47 9.45
C ASP A 5 -3.37 -10.63 8.28
N VAL A 6 -4.07 -11.24 7.32
CA VAL A 6 -4.61 -10.56 6.14
C VAL A 6 -5.56 -9.44 6.51
N GLY A 7 -6.46 -9.66 7.48
CA GLY A 7 -7.39 -8.63 7.95
C GLY A 7 -6.70 -7.43 8.63
N GLN A 8 -5.62 -7.68 9.39
CA GLN A 8 -4.81 -6.61 10.00
C GLN A 8 -4.04 -5.83 8.94
N ILE A 9 -3.43 -6.51 7.97
CA ILE A 9 -2.74 -5.88 6.84
C ILE A 9 -3.71 -4.98 6.06
N PHE A 10 -4.89 -5.48 5.71
CA PHE A 10 -5.91 -4.70 5.01
C PHE A 10 -6.32 -3.45 5.80
N ASN A 11 -6.55 -3.59 7.11
CA ASN A 11 -6.93 -2.46 7.96
C ASN A 11 -5.82 -1.41 8.06
N THR A 12 -4.56 -1.83 8.17
CA THR A 12 -3.41 -0.94 8.12
C THR A 12 -3.34 -0.21 6.79
N PHE A 13 -3.45 -0.91 5.67
CA PHE A 13 -3.43 -0.31 4.33
C PHE A 13 -4.53 0.72 4.13
N HIS A 14 -5.75 0.40 4.57
CA HIS A 14 -6.88 1.29 4.44
C HIS A 14 -6.64 2.63 5.17
N HIS A 15 -6.09 2.58 6.39
CA HIS A 15 -5.74 3.80 7.12
C HIS A 15 -4.60 4.57 6.44
N LEU A 16 -3.59 3.87 5.92
CA LEU A 16 -2.47 4.51 5.23
C LEU A 16 -2.88 5.20 3.93
N LEU A 17 -3.75 4.57 3.13
CA LEU A 17 -4.30 5.19 1.92
C LEU A 17 -5.11 6.44 2.28
N LYS A 18 -5.93 6.38 3.33
CA LYS A 18 -6.71 7.53 3.79
C LYS A 18 -5.83 8.70 4.26
N ASP A 19 -4.73 8.43 4.95
CA ASP A 19 -3.76 9.47 5.33
C ASP A 19 -3.10 10.13 4.11
N LEU A 20 -3.02 9.40 2.99
CA LEU A 20 -2.37 9.81 1.75
C LEU A 20 -3.30 10.51 0.75
N GLU A 21 -4.63 10.31 0.85
CA GLU A 21 -5.64 10.98 0.02
C GLU A 21 -5.42 12.49 -0.18
N PRO A 22 -4.99 13.28 0.82
CA PRO A 22 -4.76 14.72 0.63
C PRO A 22 -3.54 15.05 -0.24
N PHE A 23 -2.61 14.11 -0.40
CA PHE A 23 -1.32 14.34 -1.05
C PHE A 23 -1.23 13.69 -2.43
N VAL A 24 -1.95 12.59 -2.65
CA VAL A 24 -1.90 11.81 -3.89
C VAL A 24 -3.28 11.23 -4.20
N ASP A 25 -3.61 11.12 -5.49
CA ASP A 25 -4.84 10.44 -5.89
C ASP A 25 -4.67 8.93 -5.67
N VAL A 26 -5.27 8.46 -4.58
CA VAL A 26 -5.32 7.05 -4.17
C VAL A 26 -6.63 6.37 -4.53
N LYS A 27 -7.59 7.06 -5.18
CA LYS A 27 -8.92 6.47 -5.48
C LYS A 27 -8.85 5.21 -6.31
N GLU A 28 -7.83 5.13 -7.16
CA GLU A 28 -7.60 3.98 -8.03
C GLU A 28 -6.55 3.01 -7.45
N MET A 29 -6.01 3.30 -6.26
CA MET A 29 -5.07 2.40 -5.58
C MET A 29 -5.81 1.31 -4.84
N ARG A 30 -5.32 0.07 -4.94
CA ARG A 30 -5.88 -1.11 -4.30
C ARG A 30 -4.77 -1.97 -3.71
N LEU A 31 -5.07 -2.57 -2.56
CA LEU A 31 -4.28 -3.64 -2.00
C LEU A 31 -4.77 -4.98 -2.56
N THR A 32 -3.85 -5.78 -3.10
CA THR A 32 -4.13 -7.15 -3.56
C THR A 32 -3.15 -8.14 -2.94
N PHE A 33 -3.50 -9.43 -2.94
CA PHE A 33 -2.66 -10.51 -2.44
C PHE A 33 -2.57 -11.57 -3.51
N ASP A 34 -1.38 -12.14 -3.73
CA ASP A 34 -1.25 -13.31 -4.58
C ASP A 34 -1.62 -14.61 -3.84
N LYS A 35 -1.51 -15.73 -4.54
CA LYS A 35 -1.78 -17.07 -4.00
C LYS A 35 -0.87 -17.47 -2.84
N ASP A 36 0.30 -16.84 -2.73
CA ASP A 36 1.32 -17.11 -1.73
C ASP A 36 1.17 -16.16 -0.52
N GLY A 37 0.20 -15.24 -0.56
CA GLY A 37 -0.09 -14.26 0.48
C GLY A 37 0.80 -13.03 0.44
N GLN A 38 1.60 -12.87 -0.62
CA GLN A 38 2.40 -11.66 -0.84
C GLN A 38 1.46 -10.52 -1.23
N ALA A 39 1.57 -9.40 -0.53
CA ALA A 39 0.73 -8.25 -0.75
C ALA A 39 1.34 -7.34 -1.84
N PHE A 40 0.48 -6.66 -2.60
CA PHE A 40 0.84 -5.75 -3.69
C PHE A 40 0.02 -4.47 -3.59
N LEU A 41 0.69 -3.33 -3.79
CA LEU A 41 0.04 -2.06 -4.03
C LEU A 41 -0.13 -1.87 -5.53
N VAL A 42 -1.38 -1.81 -5.98
CA VAL A 42 -1.76 -1.71 -7.39
C VAL A 42 -2.44 -0.36 -7.63
N ALA A 43 -2.06 0.30 -8.70
CA ALA A 43 -2.68 1.51 -9.25
C ALA A 43 -2.82 1.33 -10.78
N PRO A 44 -3.50 2.23 -11.50
CA PRO A 44 -3.62 2.13 -12.96
C PRO A 44 -2.27 2.15 -13.69
N ASP A 45 -1.28 2.82 -13.11
CA ASP A 45 0.04 3.07 -13.66
C ASP A 45 1.14 2.14 -13.11
N PHE A 46 0.89 1.42 -12.01
CA PHE A 46 1.89 0.51 -11.43
C PHE A 46 1.29 -0.64 -10.62
N SER A 47 2.09 -1.68 -10.42
CA SER A 47 1.81 -2.75 -9.47
C SER A 47 3.13 -3.17 -8.82
N GLU A 48 3.33 -2.84 -7.55
CA GLU A 48 4.56 -3.17 -6.83
C GLU A 48 4.29 -4.03 -5.60
N PRO A 49 5.15 -5.03 -5.33
CA PRO A 49 5.08 -5.80 -4.11
C PRO A 49 5.41 -4.90 -2.91
N ILE A 50 4.77 -5.21 -1.79
CA ILE A 50 4.96 -4.52 -0.51
C ILE A 50 5.25 -5.56 0.56
N GLN A 51 6.20 -5.29 1.43
CA GLN A 51 6.51 -6.16 2.54
C GLN A 51 5.49 -5.91 3.66
N ALA A 52 4.31 -6.52 3.50
CA ALA A 52 3.22 -6.42 4.46
C ALA A 52 3.46 -7.29 5.70
N ASP A 53 4.43 -6.94 6.55
CA ASP A 53 4.48 -7.45 7.92
C ASP A 53 3.56 -6.58 8.80
N PRO A 54 2.38 -7.08 9.23
CA PRO A 54 1.45 -6.30 10.05
C PRO A 54 2.03 -5.93 11.40
N ARG A 55 3.08 -6.61 11.88
CA ARG A 55 3.79 -6.27 13.11
C ARG A 55 4.63 -5.01 12.97
N ILE A 56 4.86 -4.57 11.73
CA ILE A 56 5.74 -3.44 11.41
C ILE A 56 5.02 -2.41 10.52
N HIS A 57 3.89 -1.92 11.04
CA HIS A 57 3.07 -0.86 10.43
C HIS A 57 3.88 0.35 9.93
N ARG A 58 4.98 0.69 10.61
CA ARG A 58 5.87 1.78 10.20
C ARG A 58 6.58 1.49 8.87
N LEU A 59 7.08 0.26 8.68
CA LEU A 59 7.75 -0.13 7.44
C LEU A 59 6.76 -0.15 6.28
N VAL A 60 5.55 -0.68 6.50
CA VAL A 60 4.50 -0.68 5.49
C VAL A 60 4.15 0.75 5.03
N ARG A 61 4.06 1.71 5.97
CA ARG A 61 3.87 3.13 5.64
C ARG A 61 5.02 3.68 4.81
N GLU A 62 6.26 3.44 5.23
CA GLU A 62 7.46 3.94 4.55
C GLU A 62 7.59 3.35 3.13
N GLU A 63 7.33 2.06 2.93
CA GLU A 63 7.33 1.42 1.62
C GLU A 63 6.24 1.98 0.70
N MET A 64 5.00 2.13 1.21
CA MET A 64 3.92 2.75 0.44
C MET A 64 4.30 4.17 0.01
N HIS A 65 4.85 4.97 0.92
CA HIS A 65 5.32 6.32 0.59
C HIS A 65 6.40 6.29 -0.49
N GLN A 66 7.35 5.36 -0.43
CA GLN A 66 8.42 5.22 -1.42
C GLN A 66 7.89 4.79 -2.79
N ILE A 67 7.00 3.79 -2.84
CA ILE A 67 6.37 3.32 -4.08
C ILE A 67 5.56 4.46 -4.71
N ILE A 68 4.75 5.15 -3.90
CA ILE A 68 3.95 6.27 -4.38
C ILE A 68 4.85 7.41 -4.84
N ALA A 69 5.88 7.80 -4.07
CA ALA A 69 6.80 8.87 -4.48
C ALA A 69 7.57 8.52 -5.76
N LYS A 70 7.92 7.24 -5.95
CA LYS A 70 8.59 6.73 -7.16
C LYS A 70 7.71 6.88 -8.41
N HIS A 71 6.42 6.57 -8.32
CA HIS A 71 5.50 6.61 -9.46
C HIS A 71 4.79 7.95 -9.65
N ARG A 72 4.49 8.64 -8.57
CA ARG A 72 3.78 9.94 -8.56
C ARG A 72 4.74 11.12 -8.49
N SER A 73 5.99 10.95 -8.91
CA SER A 73 7.04 11.98 -8.90
C SER A 73 6.42 13.34 -9.19
N ILE A 74 6.43 14.15 -8.15
CA ILE A 74 5.67 15.38 -7.91
C ILE A 74 5.51 16.16 -9.22
N ARG A 75 4.28 16.27 -9.73
CA ARG A 75 3.91 17.38 -10.63
C ARG A 75 4.01 18.65 -9.80
N ALA A 76 5.22 19.20 -9.71
CA ALA A 76 5.43 20.60 -9.43
C ALA A 76 5.29 21.31 -10.77
N GLU A 77 4.04 21.56 -11.19
CA GLU A 77 3.71 22.54 -12.23
C GLU A 77 2.94 23.69 -11.57
#